data_AF-A0A350BJH2-F1
#
_entry.id   AF-A0A350BJH2-F1
#
_cell.length_a   1.000
_cell.length_b   1.000
_cell.length_c   1.000
_cell.angle_alpha   90.00
_cell.angle_beta   90.00
_cell.angle_gamma   90.00
#
_symmetry.space_group_name_H-M   'P 1'
#
loop_
_entity.id
_entity.type
_entity.pdbx_description
1 polymer ?
#
loop_
_entity_poly.entity_id
_entity_poly.type
_entity_poly.pdbx_seq_one_letter_code
_entity_poly.pdbx_strand_id
1 'polypeptide(L)' 'MYTVQVGAFGRAPNALGVQRLVKKHFGTLPVFNNFQAEDKLYRVSIGKFETRKEASALRRRLLRSDSTSYAQCWVTYIKR' A
#
# COMPACT_ATOMS: atom_id res chain seq x y z
N MET A 1 0.43 -13.09 -5.82
CA MET A 1 1.55 -12.33 -5.22
C MET A 1 1.02 -11.47 -4.09
N TYR A 2 1.84 -11.11 -3.12
CA TYR A 2 1.43 -10.32 -1.95
C TYR A 2 1.90 -8.88 -2.07
N THR A 3 1.07 -7.96 -1.59
CA THR A 3 1.38 -6.53 -1.48
C THR A 3 0.95 -6.03 -0.10
N VAL A 4 1.38 -4.83 0.28
CA VAL A 4 0.90 -4.17 1.51
C VAL A 4 0.01 -3.01 1.12
N GLN A 5 -1.28 -3.12 1.40
CA GLN A 5 -2.22 -2.01 1.22
C GLN A 5 -2.04 -1.02 2.36
N VAL A 6 -1.85 0.25 2.01
CA VAL A 6 -1.63 1.35 2.98
C VAL A 6 -2.77 2.34 3.04
N GLY A 7 -3.72 2.26 2.11
CA GLY A 7 -4.93 3.07 2.15
C GLY A 7 -5.90 2.74 1.02
N ALA A 8 -7.15 3.14 1.22
CA ALA A 8 -8.20 3.13 0.22
C ALA A 8 -8.93 4.48 0.26
N PHE A 9 -9.14 5.09 -0.90
CA PHE A 9 -9.65 6.45 -1.00
C PHE A 9 -10.76 6.54 -2.04
N GLY A 10 -11.85 7.24 -1.74
CA GLY A 10 -12.93 7.49 -2.71
C GLY A 10 -12.57 8.53 -3.78
N ARG A 11 -11.46 9.26 -3.62
CA ARG A 11 -11.02 10.32 -4.55
C ARG A 11 -9.58 10.07 -5.01
N ALA A 12 -9.38 10.13 -6.32
CA ALA A 12 -8.06 9.98 -6.95
C ALA A 12 -6.98 10.91 -6.38
N PRO A 13 -7.23 12.22 -6.14
CA PRO A 13 -6.23 13.12 -5.57
C PRO A 13 -5.68 12.66 -4.22
N ASN A 14 -6.51 12.08 -3.36
CA ASN A 14 -6.10 11.59 -2.04
C ASN A 14 -5.18 10.37 -2.19
N ALA A 15 -5.55 9.43 -3.06
CA ALA A 15 -4.72 8.27 -3.38
C ALA A 15 -3.37 8.67 -3.98
N LEU A 16 -3.36 9.66 -4.89
CA LEU A 16 -2.14 10.19 -5.48
C LEU A 16 -1.23 10.87 -4.43
N GLY A 17 -1.82 11.61 -3.48
CA GLY A 17 -1.08 12.22 -2.37
C GLY A 17 -0.35 11.16 -1.53
N VAL A 18 -1.06 10.11 -1.13
CA VAL A 18 -0.47 9.00 -0.36
C VAL A 18 0.54 8.21 -1.19
N GLN A 19 0.28 7.98 -2.48
CA GLN A 19 1.25 7.34 -3.36
C GLN A 19 2.57 8.13 -3.44
N ARG A 20 2.52 9.47 -3.54
CA ARG A 20 3.72 10.31 -3.53
C ARG A 20 4.45 10.26 -2.20
N LEU A 21 3.72 10.36 -1.09
CA LEU A 21 4.28 10.28 0.26
C LEU A 21 5.05 8.96 0.44
N VAL A 22 4.40 7.85 0.09
CA VAL A 22 5.00 6.52 0.17
C VAL A 22 6.23 6.40 -0.73
N LYS A 23 6.17 6.87 -1.98
CA LYS A 23 7.33 6.86 -2.87
C LYS A 23 8.51 7.65 -2.30
N LYS A 24 8.25 8.74 -1.57
CA LYS A 24 9.30 9.51 -0.89
C LYS A 24 9.95 8.71 0.26
N HIS A 25 9.16 7.96 1.03
CA HIS A 25 9.67 7.19 2.18
C HIS A 25 10.24 5.80 1.79
N PHE A 26 9.75 5.20 0.72
CA PHE A 26 10.02 3.81 0.32
C PHE A 26 10.38 3.70 -1.17
N GLY A 27 11.04 4.70 -1.75
CA GLY A 27 11.24 4.87 -3.20
C GLY A 27 11.93 3.73 -3.95
N THR A 28 12.47 2.74 -3.26
CA THR A 28 13.00 1.50 -3.85
C THR A 28 11.93 0.45 -4.14
N LEU A 29 10.75 0.56 -3.54
CA LEU A 29 9.66 -0.39 -3.71
C LEU A 29 8.63 0.11 -4.74
N PRO A 30 8.07 -0.79 -5.56
CA PRO A 30 6.98 -0.42 -6.45
C PRO A 30 5.75 0.00 -5.64
N VAL A 31 5.08 1.07 -6.08
CA VAL A 31 3.85 1.56 -5.46
C VAL A 31 2.74 1.59 -6.51
N PHE A 32 1.63 0.93 -6.19
CA PHE A 32 0.47 0.74 -7.05
C PHE A 32 -0.69 1.59 -6.56
N ASN A 33 -1.47 2.12 -7.49
CA ASN A 33 -2.72 2.80 -7.21
C ASN A 33 -3.76 2.21 -8.18
N ASN A 34 -4.57 1.29 -7.67
CA ASN A 34 -5.54 0.55 -8.47
C ASN A 34 -6.94 1.01 -8.09
N PHE A 35 -7.72 1.42 -9.10
CA PHE A 35 -9.14 1.67 -8.92
C PHE A 35 -9.89 0.33 -8.86
N GLN A 36 -10.59 0.08 -7.75
CA GLN A 36 -11.49 -1.04 -7.57
C GLN A 36 -12.91 -0.57 -7.88
N ALA A 37 -13.44 -1.06 -9.00
CA ALA A 37 -14.75 -0.61 -9.51
C ALA A 37 -15.91 -1.01 -8.60
N GLU A 38 -15.85 -2.20 -8.00
CA GLU A 38 -16.88 -2.73 -7.10
C GLU A 38 -17.10 -1.82 -5.89
N ASP A 39 -16.01 -1.41 -5.24
CA ASP A 39 -16.07 -0.52 -4.07
C ASP A 39 -16.06 0.97 -4.43
N LYS A 40 -15.77 1.31 -5.70
CA LYS A 40 -15.48 2.67 -6.16
C LYS A 40 -14.36 3.35 -5.37
N LEU A 41 -13.31 2.60 -5.04
CA LEU A 41 -12.17 3.06 -4.25
C LEU A 41 -10.84 2.93 -4.99
N TYR A 42 -9.97 3.91 -4.81
CA TYR A 42 -8.57 3.86 -5.18
C TYR A 42 -7.77 3.21 -4.06
N ARG A 43 -7.24 2.01 -4.29
CA ARG A 43 -6.41 1.28 -3.32
C ARG A 43 -4.94 1.53 -3.61
N VAL A 44 -4.23 2.04 -2.62
CA VAL A 44 -2.78 2.27 -2.68
C VAL A 44 -2.06 1.12 -2.00
N SER A 45 -1.16 0.46 -2.74
CA SER A 45 -0.40 -0.70 -2.26
C SER A 45 1.09 -0.56 -2.54
N ILE A 46 1.92 -1.19 -1.70
CA ILE A 46 3.38 -1.11 -1.75
C ILE A 46 3.98 -2.50 -1.88
N GLY A 47 5.02 -2.60 -2.71
CA GLY A 47 5.81 -3.80 -2.90
C GLY A 47 5.06 -4.88 -3.65
N LYS A 48 5.82 -5.88 -4.10
CA LYS A 48 5.31 -7.07 -4.76
C LYS A 48 6.18 -8.22 -4.29
N PHE A 49 5.58 -9.15 -3.58
CA PHE A 49 6.28 -10.19 -2.84
C PHE A 49 5.73 -11.56 -3.23
N GLU A 50 6.62 -12.55 -3.28
CA GLU A 50 6.19 -13.93 -3.57
C GLU A 50 5.53 -14.54 -2.33
N THR A 51 6.03 -14.21 -1.15
CA THR A 51 5.55 -14.79 0.12
C THR A 51 4.83 -13.78 1.00
N ARG A 52 3.84 -14.25 1.76
CA ARG A 52 3.15 -13.45 2.79
C ARG A 52 4.12 -12.97 3.87
N LYS A 53 5.19 -13.73 4.14
CA LYS A 53 6.23 -13.43 5.14
C LYS A 53 7.01 -12.16 4.76
N GLU A 54 7.43 -12.03 3.51
CA GLU A 54 8.09 -10.82 2.99
C GLU A 54 7.18 -9.59 3.10
N ALA A 55 5.94 -9.70 2.63
CA ALA A 55 4.97 -8.59 2.74
C ALA A 55 4.71 -8.21 4.20
N SER A 56 4.65 -9.18 5.12
CA SER A 56 4.49 -8.94 6.55
C SER A 56 5.71 -8.25 7.17
N ALA A 57 6.91 -8.52 6.67
CA ALA A 57 8.11 -7.80 7.09
C ALA A 57 8.05 -6.32 6.70
N LEU A 58 7.59 -6.01 5.48
CA LEU A 58 7.35 -4.63 5.06
C LEU A 58 6.28 -3.96 5.94
N ARG A 59 5.14 -4.64 6.20
CA ARG A 59 4.09 -4.13 7.09
C ARG A 59 4.65 -3.75 8.47
N ARG A 60 5.47 -4.60 9.08
CA ARG A 60 6.12 -4.30 10.36
C ARG A 60 7.08 -3.11 10.30
N ARG A 61 7.73 -2.88 9.16
CA ARG A 61 8.55 -1.68 8.95
C ARG A 61 7.69 -0.42 8.82
N LEU A 62 6.57 -0.50 8.11
CA LEU A 62 5.60 0.59 7.98
C LEU A 62 4.96 0.97 9.33
N LEU A 63 4.55 -0.01 10.13
CA LEU A 63 3.99 0.25 11.46
C LEU A 63 4.99 0.86 12.45
N ARG A 64 6.29 0.68 12.22
CA ARG A 64 7.37 1.27 13.04
C ARG A 64 7.83 2.63 12.54
N SER A 65 7.49 3.01 11.30
CA SER A 65 7.68 4.40 10.89
C SER A 65 6.64 5.23 11.64
N ASP A 66 7.07 6.25 12.37
CA ASP A 66 6.30 7.13 13.27
C ASP A 66 5.12 7.88 12.62
N SER A 67 4.76 7.52 11.39
CA SER A 67 3.63 8.07 10.66
C SER A 67 2.36 7.30 11.00
N THR A 68 1.47 7.96 11.75
CA THR A 68 0.05 7.57 11.89
C THR A 68 -0.61 7.22 10.55
N SER A 69 -0.09 7.74 9.44
CA SER A 69 -0.50 7.44 8.06
C SER A 69 -0.46 5.95 7.68
N TYR A 70 0.27 5.10 8.40
CA TYR A 70 0.39 3.66 8.08
C TYR A 70 -0.17 2.72 9.17
N ALA A 71 -0.79 3.26 10.21
CA ALA A 71 -1.32 2.46 11.33
C ALA A 71 -2.33 1.39 10.87
N GLN A 72 -3.08 1.68 9.81
CA GLN A 72 -4.07 0.78 9.23
C GLN A 72 -3.57 0.05 7.97
N CYS A 73 -2.29 -0.27 7.86
CA CYS A 73 -1.79 -1.07 6.73
C CYS A 73 -1.97 -2.59 6.95
N TRP A 74 -2.29 -3.32 5.87
CA TRP A 74 -2.43 -4.78 5.91
C TRP A 74 -1.86 -5.46 4.66
N VAL A 75 -1.57 -6.75 4.80
CA VAL A 75 -1.08 -7.57 3.69
C VAL A 75 -2.27 -8.04 2.86
N THR A 76 -2.25 -7.72 1.58
CA THR A 76 -3.25 -8.13 0.59
C THR A 76 -2.63 -9.13 -0.39
N TYR A 77 -3.44 -10.06 -0.89
CA TYR A 77 -3.07 -10.93 -2.00
C TYR A 77 -3.68 -10.39 -3.28
N ILE A 78 -2.86 -10.25 -4.32
CA ILE A 78 -3.30 -9.95 -5.68
C ILE A 78 -3.19 -11.25 -6.47
N LYS A 79 -4.36 -11.76 -6.88
CA LYS A 79 -4.47 -12.87 -7.84
C LYS A 79 -4.04 -12.33 -9.20
N ARG A 80 -3.13 -13.05 -9.87
CA ARG A 80 -2.69 -12.70 -11.23
C ARG A 80 -3.85 -12.79 -12.19
#